data_AF-A0A9D6LVI3-F1
#
_entry.id   AF-A0A9D6LVI3-F1
#
_cell.length_a   1.000
_cell.length_b   1.000
_cell.length_c   1.000
_cell.angle_alpha   90.00
_cell.angle_beta   90.00
_cell.angle_gamma   90.00
#
_symmetry.space_group_name_H-M   'P 1'
#
loop_
_entity.id
_entity.type
_entity.pdbx_description
1 polymer ?
#
loop_
_entity_poly.entity_id
_entity_poly.type
_entity_poly.pdbx_seq_one_letter_code
_entity_poly.pdbx_strand_id
1 'polypeptide(L)' 'MRALSWDDAEEVGIALYKARPEIDPLKIRSNDLHQWITELPDFQDDPAGANEANLEAITRGMKNGAPGWRCKVHDL' A
#
# COMPACT_ATOMS: atom_id res chain seq x y z
N MET A 1 12.59 -5.75 -14.28
CA MET A 1 11.53 -5.44 -13.31
C MET A 1 11.96 -4.19 -12.57
N ARG A 2 11.07 -3.21 -12.40
CA ARG A 2 11.38 -1.97 -11.69
C ARG A 2 11.28 -2.27 -10.20
N ALA A 3 12.32 -1.93 -9.44
CA ALA A 3 12.27 -1.99 -7.99
C ALA A 3 11.24 -0.98 -7.48
N LEU A 4 10.36 -1.42 -6.59
CA LEU A 4 9.41 -0.55 -5.91
C LEU A 4 10.10 0.12 -4.71
N SER A 5 9.81 1.41 -4.56
CA SER A 5 10.30 2.24 -3.47
C SER A 5 9.17 2.84 -2.66
N TRP A 6 9.51 3.51 -1.55
CA TRP A 6 8.52 4.28 -0.78
C TRP A 6 7.88 5.44 -1.57
N ASP A 7 8.55 5.91 -2.64
CA ASP A 7 8.03 6.94 -3.56
C ASP A 7 6.95 6.37 -4.49
N ASP A 8 7.04 5.07 -4.82
CA ASP A 8 6.10 4.35 -5.69
C ASP A 8 4.84 3.89 -4.92
N ALA A 9 4.30 4.74 -4.06
CA ALA A 9 3.25 4.36 -3.10
C ALA A 9 2.00 3.73 -3.75
N GLU A 10 1.58 4.22 -4.91
CA GLU A 10 0.44 3.65 -5.65
C GLU A 10 0.74 2.23 -6.14
N GLU A 11 1.90 2.03 -6.77
CA GLU A 11 2.31 0.72 -7.30
C GLU A 11 2.54 -0.29 -6.18
N VAL A 12 3.16 0.14 -5.06
CA VAL A 12 3.31 -0.68 -3.84
C VAL A 12 1.95 -1.08 -3.29
N GLY A 13 1.01 -0.14 -3.18
CA GLY A 13 -0.35 -0.43 -2.70
C GLY A 13 -1.10 -1.41 -3.61
N ILE A 14 -0.97 -1.27 -4.93
CA ILE A 14 -1.57 -2.20 -5.90
C ILE A 14 -0.91 -3.58 -5.80
N ALA A 15 0.42 -3.65 -5.71
CA ALA A 15 1.15 -4.91 -5.57
C ALA A 15 0.77 -5.63 -4.27
N LEU A 16 0.67 -4.89 -3.16
CA LEU A 16 0.24 -5.42 -1.88
C LEU A 16 -1.19 -5.94 -1.93
N TYR A 17 -2.11 -5.21 -2.55
CA TYR A 17 -3.50 -5.67 -2.74
C TYR A 17 -3.59 -6.91 -3.64
N LYS A 18 -2.78 -7.00 -4.70
CA LYS A 18 -2.70 -8.21 -5.55
C LYS A 18 -2.19 -9.42 -4.78
N ALA A 19 -1.20 -9.22 -3.89
CA ALA A 19 -0.67 -10.27 -3.03
C ALA A 19 -1.67 -10.68 -1.94
N ARG A 20 -2.48 -9.72 -1.44
CA ARG A 20 -3.41 -9.91 -0.32
C ARG A 20 -4.75 -9.21 -0.57
N PRO A 21 -5.60 -9.75 -1.47
CA PRO A 21 -6.87 -9.12 -1.86
C PRO A 21 -7.95 -9.17 -0.76
N GLU A 22 -7.77 -10.03 0.24
CA GLU A 22 -8.67 -10.22 1.38
C GLU A 22 -8.54 -9.16 2.48
N ILE A 23 -7.45 -8.38 2.45
CA ILE A 23 -7.16 -7.42 3.50
C ILE A 23 -7.86 -6.08 3.21
N ASP A 24 -8.56 -5.56 4.21
CA ASP A 24 -9.23 -4.27 4.14
C ASP A 24 -8.26 -3.13 4.47
N PRO A 25 -7.92 -2.23 3.51
CA PRO A 25 -6.94 -1.16 3.73
C PRO A 25 -7.36 -0.11 4.76
N LEU A 26 -8.63 -0.05 5.18
CA LEU A 26 -9.06 0.85 6.27
C LEU A 26 -8.83 0.25 7.67
N LYS A 27 -8.58 -1.06 7.75
CA LYS A 27 -8.43 -1.76 9.04
C LYS A 27 -6.98 -2.17 9.34
N ILE A 28 -6.06 -1.96 8.39
CA ILE A 28 -4.65 -2.26 8.58
C ILE A 28 -4.04 -1.23 9.53
N ARG A 29 -3.23 -1.69 10.49
CA ARG A 29 -2.38 -0.80 11.29
C ARG A 29 -1.11 -0.48 10.53
N SER A 30 -0.59 0.73 10.65
CA SER A 30 0.62 1.18 9.95
C SER A 30 1.82 0.23 10.14
N ASN A 31 1.96 -0.39 11.33
CA ASN A 31 3.02 -1.36 11.61
C ASN A 31 2.85 -2.68 10.84
N ASP A 32 1.62 -3.18 10.73
CA ASP A 32 1.31 -4.39 9.96
C ASP A 32 1.52 -4.11 8.45
N LEU A 33 1.08 -2.93 7.98
CA LEU A 33 1.28 -2.48 6.60
C LEU A 33 2.77 -2.41 6.24
N HIS A 34 3.56 -1.75 7.09
CA HIS A 34 5.00 -1.60 6.93
C HIS A 34 5.69 -2.94 6.76
N GLN A 35 5.40 -3.89 7.66
CA GLN A 35 5.96 -5.23 7.57
C GLN A 35 5.63 -5.88 6.22
N TRP A 36 4.37 -5.86 5.79
CA TRP A 36 3.97 -6.52 4.55
C TRP A 36 4.57 -5.88 3.30
N ILE A 37 4.81 -4.57 3.30
CA ILE A 37 5.50 -3.87 2.20
C ILE A 37 6.94 -4.38 2.09
N THR A 38 7.64 -4.50 3.22
CA THR A 38 9.03 -4.98 3.23
C THR A 38 9.17 -6.45 2.88
N GLU A 39 8.08 -7.23 2.98
CA GLU A 39 8.01 -8.63 2.55
C GLU A 39 7.68 -8.79 1.05
N LEU A 40 7.38 -7.70 0.32
CA LEU A 40 7.08 -7.78 -1.11
C LEU A 40 8.35 -8.12 -1.91
N PRO A 41 8.28 -9.06 -2.87
CA PRO A 41 9.45 -9.47 -3.66
C PRO A 41 9.97 -8.38 -4.61
N ASP A 42 9.13 -7.42 -5.00
CA ASP A 42 9.51 -6.31 -5.87
C ASP A 42 9.98 -5.06 -5.08
N PHE A 43 9.87 -5.06 -3.74
CA PHE A 43 10.26 -3.93 -2.91
C PHE A 43 11.75 -4.01 -2.56
N GLN A 44 12.52 -2.95 -2.85
CA GLN A 44 13.98 -2.92 -2.64
C GLN A 44 14.48 -1.65 -1.92
N ASP A 45 13.59 -0.92 -1.24
CA ASP A 45 13.96 0.27 -0.48
C ASP A 45 14.26 -0.04 0.98
N ASP A 46 14.80 0.95 1.70
CA ASP A 46 15.19 0.78 3.09
C ASP A 46 13.96 0.73 4.00
N PRO A 47 13.76 -0.31 4.83
CA PRO A 47 12.59 -0.41 5.70
C PRO A 47 12.50 0.74 6.71
N ALA A 48 13.62 1.33 7.16
CA ALA A 48 13.60 2.47 8.07
C ALA A 48 13.28 3.82 7.39
N GLY A 49 13.24 3.85 6.05
CA GLY A 49 12.83 5.03 5.26
C GLY A 49 11.31 5.30 5.25
N ALA A 50 10.52 4.46 5.91
CA ALA A 50 9.07 4.63 5.98
C ALA A 50 8.66 5.79 6.88
N ASN A 51 7.96 6.77 6.30
CA ASN A 51 7.31 7.86 7.03
C ASN A 51 5.79 7.67 7.04
N GLU A 52 5.08 8.38 7.93
CA GLU A 52 3.61 8.36 7.99
C GLU A 52 2.96 8.70 6.64
N ALA A 53 3.52 9.66 5.89
CA ALA A 53 3.07 10.04 4.57
C ALA A 53 3.19 8.89 3.54
N ASN A 54 4.27 8.10 3.60
CA ASN A 54 4.48 6.98 2.69
C ASN A 54 3.44 5.89 2.98
N LEU A 55 3.23 5.55 4.25
CA LEU A 55 2.27 4.53 4.67
C LEU A 55 0.82 4.94 4.35
N GLU A 56 0.48 6.22 4.52
CA GLU A 56 -0.82 6.76 4.11
C GLU A 56 -1.02 6.71 2.59
N ALA A 57 -0.01 7.10 1.82
CA ALA A 57 -0.05 7.05 0.37
C ALA A 57 -0.20 5.61 -0.15
N ILE A 58 0.51 4.65 0.45
CA ILE A 58 0.41 3.23 0.08
C ILE A 58 -0.97 2.67 0.43
N THR A 59 -1.49 3.02 1.61
CA THR A 59 -2.86 2.66 2.02
C THR A 59 -3.89 3.20 1.02
N ARG A 60 -3.68 4.40 0.48
CA ARG A 60 -4.51 4.97 -0.59
C ARG A 60 -4.33 4.22 -1.93
N GLY A 61 -3.11 3.83 -2.28
CA GLY A 61 -2.82 2.99 -3.45
C GLY A 61 -3.58 1.67 -3.43
N MET A 62 -3.65 1.00 -2.26
CA MET A 62 -4.47 -0.21 -2.07
C MET A 62 -5.96 0.04 -2.38
N LYS A 63 -6.49 1.20 -1.99
CA LYS A 63 -7.88 1.60 -2.29
C LYS A 63 -8.09 1.86 -3.79
N ASN A 64 -7.09 2.41 -4.48
CA ASN A 64 -7.15 2.63 -5.93
C ASN A 64 -7.09 1.31 -6.72
N GLY A 65 -6.37 0.31 -6.22
CA GLY A 65 -6.28 -1.03 -6.82
C GLY A 65 -7.53 -1.90 -6.65
N ALA A 66 -8.40 -1.57 -5.70
CA ALA A 66 -9.63 -2.31 -5.45
C ALA A 66 -10.79 -1.78 -6.33
N PRO A 67 -11.29 -2.55 -7.31
CA PRO A 67 -12.27 -2.07 -8.30
C PRO A 67 -13.62 -1.61 -7.70
N GLY A 68 -13.90 -1.92 -6.43
CA GLY A 68 -15.12 -1.51 -5.71
C GLY A 68 -15.02 -0.24 -4.84
N TRP A 69 -13.84 0.36 -4.69
CA TRP A 69 -13.62 1.48 -3.75
C TRP A 69 -13.74 2.87 -4.39
N ARG A 70 -13.62 2.94 -5.72
CA ARG A 70 -13.61 4.20 -6.51
C ARG A 70 -14.88 5.05 -6.35
N CYS A 71 -15.97 4.48 -5.82
CA CYS A 71 -17.25 5.14 -5.63
C CYS A 71 -17.56 5.59 -4.18
N LYS A 72 -16.65 5.42 -3.20
CA LYS A 72 -16.90 5.77 -1.78
C LYS A 72 -16.09 6.96 -1.23
N VAL A 73 -15.38 7.71 -2.08
CA VAL A 73 -14.55 8.86 -1.63
C VAL A 73 -15.27 10.22 -1.66
N HIS A 74 -16.61 10.23 -1.77
CA HIS A 74 -17.41 11.46 -1.75
C HIS A 74 -18.69 11.32 -0.91
N ASP A 75 -18.58 10.71 0.27
CA ASP A 75 -19.66 10.75 1.26
C ASP A 75 -19.06 10.83 2.67
N LEU A 76 -18.39 11.96 2.93
CA LEU A 76 -18.19 12.59 4.23
C LEU A 76 -18.12 14.10 4.02
#